data_AF-A0A7J4RZT0-F1
#
_entry.id   AF-A0A7J4RZT0-F1
#
_cell.length_a   1.000
_cell.length_b   1.000
_cell.length_c   1.000
_cell.angle_alpha   90.00
_cell.angle_beta   90.00
_cell.angle_gamma   90.00
#
_symmetry.space_group_name_H-M   'P 1'
#
loop_
_entity.id
_entity.type
_entity.pdbx_description
1 polymer ?
#
loop_
_entity_poly.entity_id
_entity_poly.type
_entity_poly.pdbx_seq_one_letter_code
_entity_poly.pdbx_strand_id
1 'polypeptide(L)'
;MGQSAENPTSLEAHLGILSVVGAFGLVTGIHHMLNTRREVLVAPMAGFMFCVGVTGLITQTWEDLTRFEHWAGFFALVVLAGGQTWLVFRGLLIGRLPLAWSQAGMVALHKGQLHGPHGAIECFEKAWDGDEEHLNPMAYSALYKITQFLDLDEQAAHWNSLFLESGGNNAVAVEWLDAVDECLSKMGHHTEQLGEE
;
A
#
# COMPACT_ATOMS: atom_id res chain seq x y z
N MET A 1 58.76 -2.53 -3.37
CA MET A 1 57.93 -3.06 -2.26
C MET A 1 56.54 -2.44 -2.38
N GLY A 2 55.43 -3.14 -2.49
CA GLY A 2 55.13 -4.53 -2.78
C GLY A 2 53.80 -4.51 -3.56
N GLN A 3 53.62 -5.47 -4.45
CA GLN A 3 52.43 -5.60 -5.27
C GLN A 3 51.20 -5.78 -4.37
N SER A 4 50.19 -4.91 -4.52
CA SER A 4 48.84 -5.18 -4.03
C SER A 4 48.32 -6.39 -4.78
N ALA A 5 48.34 -7.55 -4.13
CA ALA A 5 47.59 -8.71 -4.58
C ALA A 5 46.10 -8.38 -4.43
N GLU A 6 45.40 -8.30 -5.56
CA GLU A 6 43.95 -8.24 -5.61
C GLU A 6 43.42 -9.51 -4.94
N ASN A 7 42.68 -9.35 -3.84
CA ASN A 7 42.17 -10.49 -3.07
C ASN A 7 40.75 -10.81 -3.55
N PRO A 8 40.55 -11.73 -4.51
CA PRO A 8 39.24 -12.01 -5.12
C PRO A 8 38.19 -12.43 -4.08
N THR A 9 38.66 -13.01 -2.97
CA THR A 9 37.80 -13.40 -1.83
C THR A 9 37.06 -12.23 -1.20
N SER A 10 37.56 -11.00 -1.33
CA SER A 10 36.86 -9.83 -0.79
C SER A 10 35.55 -9.60 -1.54
N LEU A 11 35.57 -9.52 -2.88
CA LEU A 11 34.37 -9.18 -3.65
C LEU A 11 33.30 -10.29 -3.54
N GLU A 12 33.70 -11.55 -3.66
CA GLU A 12 32.80 -12.70 -3.47
C GLU A 12 32.19 -12.73 -2.07
N ALA A 13 32.97 -12.46 -1.02
CA ALA A 13 32.45 -12.41 0.34
C ALA A 13 31.42 -11.29 0.54
N HIS A 14 31.67 -10.09 -0.01
CA HIS A 14 30.72 -8.98 0.09
C HIS A 14 29.40 -9.30 -0.65
N LEU A 15 29.49 -9.90 -1.85
CA LEU A 15 28.30 -10.32 -2.60
C LEU A 15 27.54 -11.46 -1.93
N GLY A 16 28.27 -12.40 -1.31
CA GLY A 16 27.69 -13.46 -0.49
C GLY A 16 26.92 -12.92 0.71
N ILE A 17 27.53 -12.00 1.48
CA ILE A 17 26.87 -11.34 2.61
C ILE A 17 25.64 -10.56 2.14
N LEU A 18 25.75 -9.80 1.05
CA LEU A 18 24.64 -9.04 0.48
C LEU A 18 23.48 -9.95 0.06
N SER A 19 23.79 -11.11 -0.53
CA SER A 19 22.79 -12.12 -0.91
C SER A 19 22.11 -12.74 0.31
N VAL A 20 22.85 -13.12 1.35
CA VAL A 20 22.25 -13.73 2.55
C VAL A 20 21.37 -12.74 3.31
N VAL A 21 21.85 -11.51 3.51
CA VAL A 21 21.09 -10.44 4.18
C VAL A 21 19.86 -10.06 3.34
N GLY A 22 20.02 -9.92 2.02
CA GLY A 22 18.93 -9.66 1.09
C GLY A 22 17.88 -10.76 1.08
N ALA A 23 18.28 -12.04 1.09
CA ALA A 23 17.37 -13.18 1.14
C ALA A 23 16.56 -13.21 2.44
N PHE A 24 17.22 -12.99 3.57
CA PHE A 24 16.54 -12.92 4.86
C PHE A 24 15.54 -11.76 4.89
N GLY A 25 15.97 -10.56 4.50
CA GLY A 25 15.12 -9.38 4.43
C GLY A 25 13.95 -9.53 3.45
N LEU A 26 14.15 -10.27 2.35
CA LEU A 26 13.12 -10.57 1.38
C LEU A 26 12.05 -11.51 1.95
N VAL A 27 12.46 -12.58 2.65
CA VAL A 27 11.52 -13.52 3.27
C VAL A 27 10.73 -12.83 4.40
N THR A 28 11.42 -12.10 5.28
CA THR A 28 10.74 -11.34 6.35
C THR A 28 9.85 -10.24 5.77
N GLY A 29 10.32 -9.56 4.73
CA GLY A 29 9.59 -8.51 4.04
C GLY A 29 8.33 -9.07 3.36
N ILE A 30 8.41 -10.19 2.66
CA ILE A 30 7.24 -10.86 2.07
C ILE A 30 6.28 -11.31 3.17
N HIS A 31 6.77 -11.89 4.26
CA HIS A 31 5.93 -12.33 5.37
C HIS A 31 5.19 -11.16 6.01
N HIS A 32 5.89 -10.06 6.30
CA HIS A 32 5.29 -8.86 6.86
C HIS A 32 4.38 -8.13 5.85
N MET A 33 4.73 -8.14 4.56
CA MET A 33 3.89 -7.64 3.48
C MET A 33 2.64 -8.50 3.25
N LEU A 34 2.65 -9.79 3.61
CA LEU A 34 1.45 -10.64 3.55
C LEU A 34 0.59 -10.50 4.81
N ASN A 35 1.22 -10.33 5.99
CA ASN A 35 0.53 -10.39 7.27
C ASN A 35 0.14 -9.02 7.84
N THR A 36 0.99 -8.00 7.67
CA THR A 36 0.83 -6.70 8.34
C THR A 36 0.61 -5.55 7.37
N ARG A 37 0.94 -5.70 6.08
CA ARG A 37 0.69 -4.74 4.97
C ARG A 37 1.13 -3.27 5.22
N ARG A 38 1.76 -2.94 6.35
CA ARG A 38 2.21 -1.60 6.73
C ARG A 38 3.63 -1.28 6.28
N GLU A 39 4.52 -2.27 6.20
CA GLU A 39 5.92 -2.07 5.81
C GLU A 39 6.20 -2.57 4.40
N VAL A 40 5.56 -1.92 3.43
CA VAL A 40 5.51 -2.39 2.05
C VAL A 40 6.80 -2.14 1.27
N LEU A 41 7.73 -1.38 1.84
CA LEU A 41 8.97 -0.97 1.20
C LEU A 41 10.16 -1.91 1.51
N VAL A 42 10.08 -2.68 2.60
CA VAL A 42 11.17 -3.56 3.05
C VAL A 42 11.39 -4.72 2.06
N ALA A 43 10.32 -5.36 1.60
CA ALA A 43 10.39 -6.47 0.64
C ALA A 43 11.07 -6.08 -0.69
N PRO A 44 10.68 -5.00 -1.40
CA PRO A 44 11.35 -4.60 -2.63
C PRO A 44 12.78 -4.10 -2.40
N MET A 45 13.09 -3.42 -1.29
CA MET A 45 14.48 -2.99 -1.01
C MET A 45 15.41 -4.17 -0.73
N ALA A 46 14.98 -5.13 0.09
CA ALA A 46 15.74 -6.34 0.36
C ALA A 46 15.85 -7.22 -0.89
N GLY A 47 14.80 -7.29 -1.71
CA GLY A 47 14.82 -7.95 -3.02
C GLY A 47 15.84 -7.34 -3.98
N PHE A 48 16.01 -6.01 -3.98
CA PHE A 48 17.06 -5.36 -4.78
C PHE A 48 18.46 -5.76 -4.32
N MET A 49 18.72 -5.76 -3.01
CA MET A 49 19.99 -6.22 -2.44
C MET A 49 20.27 -7.68 -2.80
N PHE A 50 19.26 -8.55 -2.70
CA PHE A 50 19.35 -9.95 -3.07
C PHE A 50 19.67 -10.14 -4.56
N CYS A 51 18.94 -9.45 -5.45
CA CYS A 51 19.17 -9.52 -6.89
C CYS A 51 20.58 -9.04 -7.27
N VAL A 52 21.07 -7.96 -6.67
CA VAL A 52 22.45 -7.47 -6.91
C VAL A 52 23.48 -8.49 -6.45
N GLY A 53 23.30 -9.08 -5.26
CA GLY A 53 24.21 -10.08 -4.72
C GLY A 53 24.27 -11.34 -5.59
N VAL A 54 23.11 -11.92 -5.91
CA VAL A 54 23.02 -13.15 -6.71
C VAL A 54 23.49 -12.93 -8.14
N THR A 55 23.11 -11.81 -8.77
CA THR A 55 23.59 -11.49 -10.12
C THR A 55 25.10 -11.31 -10.13
N GLY A 56 25.67 -10.61 -9.14
CA GLY A 56 27.11 -10.43 -9.00
C GLY A 56 27.86 -11.76 -8.85
N LEU A 57 27.34 -12.69 -8.04
CA LEU A 57 27.92 -14.03 -7.89
C LEU A 57 27.87 -14.83 -9.20
N ILE A 58 26.72 -14.82 -9.89
CA ILE A 58 26.55 -15.49 -11.18
C ILE A 58 27.52 -14.91 -12.23
N THR A 59 27.71 -13.58 -12.26
CA THR A 59 28.65 -12.93 -13.17
C THR A 59 30.10 -13.32 -12.92
N GLN A 60 30.52 -13.48 -11.66
CA GLN A 60 31.90 -13.92 -11.36
C GLN A 60 32.17 -15.35 -11.82
N THR A 61 31.19 -16.24 -11.66
CA THR A 61 31.32 -17.64 -12.12
C THR A 61 31.01 -17.81 -13.61
N TRP A 62 30.64 -16.75 -14.33
CA TRP A 62 30.04 -16.82 -15.67
C TRP A 62 30.90 -17.59 -16.69
N GLU A 63 32.21 -17.37 -16.66
CA GLU A 63 33.15 -17.97 -17.63
C GLU A 63 33.42 -19.46 -17.36
N ASP A 64 33.24 -19.91 -16.12
CA ASP A 64 33.53 -21.27 -15.68
C ASP A 64 32.34 -22.23 -15.81
N LEU A 65 31.15 -21.71 -16.14
CA LEU A 65 29.92 -22.49 -16.24
C LEU A 65 29.82 -23.28 -17.55
N THR A 66 29.16 -24.41 -17.48
CA THR A 66 28.76 -25.19 -18.64
C THR A 66 27.58 -24.55 -19.37
N ARG A 67 27.38 -24.90 -20.65
CA ARG A 67 26.26 -24.39 -21.47
C ARG A 67 24.88 -24.57 -20.83
N PHE A 68 24.68 -25.67 -20.09
CA PHE A 68 23.43 -25.90 -19.36
C PHE A 68 23.27 -24.92 -18.20
N GLU A 69 24.33 -24.70 -17.43
CA GLU A 69 24.30 -23.80 -16.29
C GLU A 69 24.19 -22.33 -16.72
N HIS A 70 24.70 -21.95 -17.90
CA HIS A 70 24.43 -20.63 -18.50
C HIS A 70 22.93 -20.40 -18.73
N TRP A 71 22.22 -21.39 -19.27
CA TRP A 71 20.77 -21.32 -19.47
C TRP A 71 20.01 -21.28 -18.15
N ALA A 72 20.42 -22.09 -17.17
CA ALA A 72 19.82 -22.08 -15.84
C ALA A 72 20.04 -20.74 -15.12
N GLY A 73 21.26 -20.19 -15.18
CA GLY A 73 21.61 -18.90 -14.60
C GLY A 73 20.85 -17.75 -15.27
N PHE A 74 20.76 -17.74 -16.60
CA PHE A 74 19.94 -16.78 -17.33
C PHE A 74 18.47 -16.85 -16.92
N PHE A 75 17.89 -18.05 -16.86
CA PHE A 75 16.50 -18.24 -16.42
C PHE A 75 16.29 -17.76 -14.99
N ALA A 76 17.22 -18.06 -14.07
CA ALA A 76 17.18 -17.57 -12.70
C ALA A 76 17.17 -16.03 -12.64
N LEU A 77 18.02 -15.35 -13.43
CA LEU A 77 18.04 -13.89 -13.51
C LEU A 77 16.72 -13.31 -14.03
N VAL A 78 16.11 -13.95 -15.03
CA VAL A 78 14.79 -13.53 -15.56
C VAL A 78 13.70 -13.68 -14.48
N VAL A 79 13.69 -14.80 -13.76
CA VAL A 79 12.73 -15.03 -12.67
C VAL A 79 12.94 -14.03 -11.54
N LEU A 80 14.19 -13.72 -11.17
CA LEU A 80 14.52 -12.73 -10.15
C LEU A 80 14.07 -11.32 -10.57
N ALA A 81 14.35 -10.91 -11.81
CA ALA A 81 13.93 -9.62 -12.33
C ALA A 81 12.40 -9.49 -12.40
N GLY A 82 11.71 -10.54 -12.85
CA GLY A 82 10.24 -10.59 -12.87
C GLY A 82 9.63 -10.57 -11.47
N GLY A 83 10.18 -11.35 -10.54
CA GLY A 83 9.77 -11.39 -9.14
C GLY A 83 9.96 -10.04 -8.45
N GLN A 84 11.09 -9.38 -8.69
CA GLN A 84 11.37 -8.04 -8.15
C GLN A 84 10.38 -7.01 -8.70
N THR A 85 10.13 -7.03 -10.01
CA THR A 85 9.15 -6.12 -10.64
C THR A 85 7.76 -6.33 -10.05
N TRP A 86 7.34 -7.60 -9.90
CA TRP A 86 6.06 -7.94 -9.29
C TRP A 86 5.96 -7.47 -7.84
N LEU A 87 7.01 -7.62 -7.03
CA LEU A 87 7.04 -7.14 -5.65
C LEU A 87 6.88 -5.62 -5.57
N VAL A 88 7.54 -4.86 -6.45
CA VAL A 88 7.41 -3.40 -6.50
C VAL A 88 5.97 -3.00 -6.82
N PHE A 89 5.37 -3.59 -7.86
CA PHE A 89 3.98 -3.28 -8.23
C PHE A 89 3.00 -3.68 -7.15
N ARG A 90 3.10 -4.91 -6.64
CA ARG A 90 2.22 -5.40 -5.58
C ARG A 90 2.32 -4.52 -4.35
N GLY A 91 3.55 -4.17 -3.94
CA GLY A 91 3.76 -3.30 -2.82
C GLY A 91 3.13 -1.91 -3.01
N LEU A 92 3.36 -1.28 -4.16
CA LEU A 92 2.80 0.05 -4.42
C LEU A 92 1.25 0.04 -4.52
N LEU A 93 0.68 -1.00 -5.12
CA LEU A 93 -0.75 -1.07 -5.43
C LEU A 93 -1.62 -1.29 -4.18
N ILE A 94 -1.16 -2.12 -3.24
CA ILE A 94 -1.93 -2.43 -2.02
C ILE A 94 -2.10 -1.19 -1.13
N GLY A 95 -1.02 -0.44 -0.90
CA GLY A 95 -1.07 0.70 0.03
C GLY A 95 -1.84 1.92 -0.49
N ARG A 96 -2.06 2.04 -1.82
CA ARG A 96 -2.69 3.23 -2.41
C ARG A 96 -4.16 3.05 -2.77
N LEU A 97 -4.68 1.82 -2.83
CA LEU A 97 -6.05 1.58 -3.27
C LEU A 97 -7.10 2.14 -2.29
N PRO A 98 -7.04 1.88 -0.97
CA PRO A 98 -8.03 2.40 -0.02
C PRO A 98 -7.99 3.93 0.07
N LEU A 99 -6.78 4.50 0.06
CA LEU A 99 -6.58 5.95 0.04
C LEU A 99 -7.17 6.61 -1.21
N ALA A 100 -7.00 5.98 -2.39
CA ALA A 100 -7.55 6.48 -3.64
C ALA A 100 -9.09 6.49 -3.62
N TRP A 101 -9.72 5.45 -3.03
CA TRP A 101 -11.17 5.41 -2.86
C TRP A 101 -11.68 6.48 -1.88
N SER A 102 -11.00 6.70 -0.76
CA SER A 102 -11.35 7.81 0.16
C SER A 102 -11.21 9.18 -0.51
N GLN A 103 -10.18 9.38 -1.34
CA GLN A 103 -10.04 10.60 -2.14
C GLN A 103 -11.16 10.76 -3.18
N ALA A 104 -11.53 9.68 -3.88
CA ALA A 104 -12.64 9.69 -4.81
C ALA A 104 -13.97 10.00 -4.09
N GLY A 105 -14.18 9.44 -2.90
CA GLY A 105 -15.32 9.73 -2.03
C GLY A 105 -15.41 11.21 -1.65
N MET A 106 -14.29 11.83 -1.25
CA MET A 106 -14.25 13.27 -0.97
C MET A 106 -14.55 14.13 -2.21
N VAL A 107 -14.06 13.72 -3.38
CA VAL A 107 -14.37 14.43 -4.63
C VAL A 107 -15.87 14.33 -4.97
N ALA A 108 -16.49 13.17 -4.75
CA ALA A 108 -17.93 13.00 -4.92
C ALA A 108 -18.72 13.82 -3.88
N LEU A 109 -18.25 13.87 -2.63
CA LEU A 109 -18.84 14.65 -1.56
C LEU A 109 -18.80 16.16 -1.87
N HIS A 110 -17.66 16.66 -2.36
CA HIS A 110 -17.53 18.06 -2.82
C HIS A 110 -18.49 18.41 -3.97
N LYS A 111 -18.87 17.43 -4.80
CA LYS A 111 -19.83 17.60 -5.89
C LYS A 111 -21.30 17.46 -5.43
N GLY A 112 -21.53 17.15 -4.16
CA GLY A 112 -22.87 16.86 -3.63
C GLY A 112 -23.45 15.53 -4.10
N GLN A 113 -22.62 14.61 -4.62
CA GLN A 113 -23.05 13.32 -5.15
C GLN A 113 -22.96 12.25 -4.05
N LEU A 114 -23.99 12.14 -3.21
CA LEU A 114 -24.02 11.15 -2.13
C LEU A 114 -24.30 9.72 -2.63
N HIS A 115 -25.28 9.57 -3.52
CA HIS A 115 -25.76 8.29 -4.04
C HIS A 115 -25.47 8.11 -5.55
N GLY A 116 -25.59 6.87 -6.02
CA GLY A 116 -25.43 6.48 -7.42
C GLY A 116 -24.08 5.81 -7.71
N PRO A 117 -23.87 5.35 -8.96
CA PRO A 117 -22.59 4.77 -9.37
C PRO A 117 -21.49 5.82 -9.25
N HIS A 118 -20.48 5.54 -8.41
CA HIS A 118 -19.41 6.45 -8.00
C HIS A 118 -19.85 7.59 -7.05
N GLY A 119 -20.95 7.41 -6.32
CA GLY A 119 -21.34 8.31 -5.23
C GLY A 119 -20.36 8.26 -4.05
N ALA A 120 -20.43 9.27 -3.17
CA ALA A 120 -19.56 9.38 -2.01
C ALA A 120 -19.68 8.14 -1.11
N ILE A 121 -20.90 7.66 -0.86
CA ILE A 121 -21.15 6.49 0.00
C ILE A 121 -20.51 5.23 -0.60
N GLU A 122 -20.76 4.93 -1.87
CA GLU A 122 -20.18 3.76 -2.54
C GLU A 122 -18.65 3.82 -2.58
N CYS A 123 -18.07 5.01 -2.79
CA CYS A 123 -16.62 5.20 -2.76
C CYS A 123 -16.04 4.95 -1.37
N PHE A 124 -16.69 5.44 -0.30
CA PHE A 124 -16.24 5.21 1.07
C PHE A 124 -16.48 3.76 1.53
N GLU A 125 -17.55 3.12 1.07
CA GLU A 125 -17.80 1.68 1.31
C GLU A 125 -16.69 0.83 0.67
N LYS A 126 -16.35 1.08 -0.60
CA LYS A 126 -15.23 0.41 -1.27
C LYS A 126 -13.88 0.71 -0.66
N ALA A 127 -13.72 1.88 -0.02
CA ALA A 127 -12.49 2.24 0.66
C ALA A 127 -12.25 1.39 1.93
N TRP A 128 -13.30 0.78 2.49
CA TRP A 128 -13.19 -0.14 3.63
C TRP A 128 -13.35 -1.62 3.21
N ASP A 129 -14.20 -1.92 2.22
CA ASP A 129 -14.49 -3.28 1.69
C ASP A 129 -13.32 -3.90 0.88
N GLY A 130 -12.18 -3.20 0.78
CA GLY A 130 -11.01 -3.72 0.09
C GLY A 130 -10.24 -4.72 0.93
N ASP A 131 -10.74 -5.95 1.15
CA ASP A 131 -10.07 -7.10 1.78
C ASP A 131 -9.36 -6.83 3.16
N GLU A 132 -9.45 -5.62 3.74
CA GLU A 132 -8.58 -5.11 4.80
C GLU A 132 -9.41 -4.34 5.86
N GLU A 133 -10.08 -5.09 6.73
CA GLU A 133 -11.02 -4.68 7.78
C GLU A 133 -10.45 -3.72 8.87
N HIS A 134 -9.17 -3.35 8.83
CA HIS A 134 -8.47 -2.76 10.00
C HIS A 134 -7.92 -1.35 9.81
N LEU A 135 -8.05 -0.72 8.62
CA LEU A 135 -7.13 0.40 8.32
C LEU A 135 -7.69 1.64 7.63
N ASN A 136 -8.99 1.95 7.71
CA ASN A 136 -9.44 3.26 7.23
C ASN A 136 -10.45 3.96 8.14
N PRO A 137 -10.02 4.42 9.33
CA PRO A 137 -10.87 5.21 10.22
C PRO A 137 -11.40 6.50 9.53
N MET A 138 -10.74 6.99 8.47
CA MET A 138 -11.25 8.08 7.63
C MET A 138 -12.53 7.72 6.86
N ALA A 139 -12.63 6.48 6.36
CA ALA A 139 -13.83 6.01 5.65
C ALA A 139 -15.00 5.85 6.61
N TYR A 140 -14.77 5.26 7.80
CA TYR A 140 -15.80 5.13 8.83
C TYR A 140 -16.29 6.48 9.34
N SER A 141 -15.37 7.43 9.57
CA SER A 141 -15.76 8.78 10.01
C SER A 141 -16.62 9.50 8.96
N ALA A 142 -16.30 9.33 7.67
CA ALA A 142 -17.07 9.90 6.58
C ALA A 142 -18.45 9.25 6.43
N LEU A 143 -18.52 7.91 6.47
CA LEU A 143 -19.78 7.17 6.42
C LEU A 143 -20.69 7.49 7.60
N TYR A 144 -20.13 7.58 8.81
CA TYR A 144 -20.87 8.02 10.00
C TYR A 144 -21.48 9.42 9.80
N LYS A 145 -20.69 10.40 9.38
CA LYS A 145 -21.18 11.77 9.17
C LYS A 145 -22.22 11.87 8.05
N ILE A 146 -22.03 11.15 6.94
CA ILE A 146 -23.00 11.13 5.84
C ILE A 146 -24.32 10.46 6.27
N THR A 147 -24.26 9.31 6.94
CA THR A 147 -25.47 8.61 7.41
C THR A 147 -26.20 9.38 8.50
N GLN A 148 -25.47 10.10 9.37
CA GLN A 148 -26.04 11.04 10.32
C GLN A 148 -26.72 12.23 9.62
N PHE A 149 -26.12 12.77 8.56
CA PHE A 149 -26.72 13.83 7.74
C PHE A 149 -28.00 13.37 7.02
N LEU A 150 -28.12 12.07 6.73
CA LEU A 150 -29.30 11.47 6.09
C LEU A 150 -30.37 10.98 7.10
N ASP A 151 -30.21 11.26 8.40
CA ASP A 151 -31.08 10.77 9.49
C ASP A 151 -31.25 9.24 9.50
N LEU A 152 -30.19 8.51 9.15
CA LEU A 152 -30.16 7.03 9.15
C LEU A 152 -29.52 6.51 10.45
N ASP A 153 -30.22 6.68 11.57
CA ASP A 153 -29.70 6.42 12.93
C ASP A 153 -29.07 5.03 13.13
N GLU A 154 -29.67 3.97 12.58
CA GLU A 154 -29.17 2.60 12.73
C GLU A 154 -27.82 2.40 12.01
N GLN A 155 -27.69 2.93 10.80
CA GLN A 155 -26.44 2.87 10.03
C GLN A 155 -25.38 3.80 10.62
N ALA A 156 -25.78 4.98 11.08
CA ALA A 156 -24.89 5.90 11.77
C ALA A 156 -24.30 5.27 13.04
N ALA A 157 -25.12 4.56 13.83
CA ALA A 157 -24.65 3.83 15.01
C ALA A 157 -23.66 2.71 14.64
N HIS A 158 -23.93 1.97 13.56
CA HIS A 158 -23.02 0.95 13.06
C HIS A 158 -21.66 1.53 12.68
N TRP A 159 -21.61 2.54 11.81
CA TRP A 159 -20.35 3.16 11.38
C TRP A 159 -19.61 3.87 12.52
N ASN A 160 -20.33 4.47 13.46
CA ASN A 160 -19.73 5.08 14.65
C ASN A 160 -19.06 4.03 15.55
N SER A 161 -19.68 2.86 15.73
CA SER A 161 -19.07 1.77 16.52
C SER A 161 -17.73 1.33 15.92
N LEU A 162 -17.68 1.10 14.60
CA LEU A 162 -16.47 0.75 13.87
C LEU A 162 -15.42 1.86 13.92
N PHE A 163 -15.84 3.12 13.81
CA PHE A 163 -14.94 4.28 13.93
C PHE A 163 -14.29 4.35 15.31
N LEU A 164 -15.06 4.14 16.38
CA LEU A 164 -14.54 4.13 17.76
C LEU A 164 -13.60 2.96 18.01
N GLU A 165 -13.93 1.76 17.53
CA GLU A 165 -13.07 0.57 17.63
C GLU A 165 -11.72 0.76 16.91
N SER A 166 -11.71 1.52 15.82
CA SER A 166 -10.50 1.85 15.05
C SER A 166 -9.71 3.06 15.60
N GLY A 167 -10.06 3.57 16.78
CA GLY A 167 -9.33 4.62 17.50
C GLY A 167 -9.99 6.01 17.45
N GLY A 168 -11.14 6.13 16.80
CA GLY A 168 -11.99 7.32 16.78
C GLY A 168 -11.25 8.58 16.32
N ASN A 169 -11.53 9.70 17.00
CA ASN A 169 -10.94 11.01 16.67
C ASN A 169 -9.40 11.05 16.80
N ASN A 170 -8.78 10.13 17.54
CA ASN A 170 -7.32 10.07 17.64
C ASN A 170 -6.67 9.38 16.43
N ALA A 171 -7.46 8.64 15.64
CA ALA A 171 -7.00 7.88 14.49
C ALA A 171 -7.11 8.65 13.17
N VAL A 172 -7.77 9.81 13.17
CA VAL A 172 -8.02 10.64 11.99
C VAL A 172 -7.61 12.09 12.27
N ALA A 173 -7.06 12.76 11.26
CA ALA A 173 -6.70 14.16 11.35
C ALA A 173 -7.96 15.03 11.54
N VAL A 174 -7.90 16.05 12.39
CA VAL A 174 -9.05 16.94 12.65
C VAL A 174 -9.48 17.64 11.36
N GLU A 175 -8.52 18.01 10.52
CA GLU A 175 -8.74 18.64 9.22
C GLU A 175 -9.60 17.78 8.28
N TRP A 176 -9.52 16.45 8.39
CA TRP A 176 -10.39 15.54 7.62
C TRP A 176 -11.83 15.60 8.11
N LEU A 177 -12.03 15.57 9.43
CA LEU A 177 -13.36 15.63 10.03
C LEU A 177 -14.04 16.96 9.69
N ASP A 178 -13.31 18.06 9.81
CA ASP A 178 -13.77 19.41 9.47
C ASP A 178 -14.11 19.52 7.98
N ALA A 179 -13.29 18.95 7.09
CA ALA A 179 -13.56 18.98 5.65
C ALA A 179 -14.84 18.23 5.26
N VAL A 180 -15.12 17.09 5.90
CA VAL A 180 -16.37 16.34 5.68
C VAL A 180 -17.58 17.15 6.18
N ASP A 181 -17.50 17.72 7.39
CA ASP A 181 -18.56 18.57 7.95
C ASP A 181 -18.83 19.82 7.10
N GLU A 182 -17.77 20.46 6.58
CA GLU A 182 -17.91 21.61 5.70
C GLU A 182 -18.62 21.24 4.39
N CYS A 183 -18.34 20.07 3.82
CA CYS A 183 -19.04 19.61 2.61
C CYS A 183 -20.52 19.31 2.88
N LEU A 184 -20.83 18.66 4.00
CA LEU A 184 -22.20 18.31 4.39
C LEU A 184 -23.04 19.55 4.74
N SER A 185 -22.48 20.48 5.51
CA SER A 185 -23.14 21.75 5.84
C SER A 185 -23.44 22.59 4.58
N LYS A 186 -22.49 22.68 3.63
CA LYS A 186 -22.73 23.33 2.33
C LYS A 186 -23.88 22.68 1.56
N MET A 187 -24.00 21.35 1.61
CA MET A 187 -25.14 20.65 1.00
C MET A 187 -26.46 20.95 1.71
N GLY A 188 -26.49 20.89 3.05
CA GLY A 188 -27.69 21.18 3.85
C GLY A 188 -28.25 22.58 3.56
N HIS A 189 -27.38 23.59 3.52
CA HIS A 189 -27.77 24.95 3.16
C HIS A 189 -28.31 25.07 1.72
N HIS A 190 -27.83 24.23 0.80
CA HIS A 190 -28.29 24.25 -0.59
C HIS A 190 -29.68 23.61 -0.75
N THR A 191 -29.99 22.59 0.05
CA THR A 191 -31.31 21.93 0.10
C THR A 191 -32.38 22.84 0.70
N GLU A 192 -32.05 23.64 1.73
CA GLU A 192 -32.99 24.60 2.31
C GLU A 192 -33.37 25.72 1.32
N GLN A 193 -32.42 26.22 0.51
CA GLN A 193 -32.70 27.28 -0.48
C GLN A 193 -33.57 26.83 -1.66
N LEU A 194 -33.54 25.54 -2.03
CA LEU A 194 -34.38 24.97 -3.09
C LEU A 194 -35.80 24.62 -2.62
N GLY A 195 -36.04 24.60 -1.30
CA GLY A 195 -37.36 24.36 -0.71
C GLY A 195 -38.23 25.62 -0.56
N GLU A 196 -37.68 26.80 -0.85
CA GLU A 196 -38.35 28.10 -0.72
C GLU A 196 -38.74 28.77 -2.05
N GLU A 197 -38.59 28.09 -3.20
CA GLU A 197 -39.07 28.55 -4.52
C GLU A 197 -40.35 27.83 -5.01
#